data_AF-A0A7C4R0G7-F1
#
_entry.id   AF-A0A7C4R0G7-F1
#
_cell.length_a   1.000
_cell.length_b   1.000
_cell.length_c   1.000
_cell.angle_alpha   90.00
_cell.angle_beta   90.00
_cell.angle_gamma   90.00
#
_symmetry.space_group_name_H-M   'P 1'
#
loop_
_entity.id
_entity.type
_entity.pdbx_description
1 polymer ?
#
loop_
_entity_poly.entity_id
_entity_poly.type
_entity_poly.pdbx_seq_one_letter_code
_entity_poly.pdbx_strand_id
1 'polypeptide(L)'
;MPTVLSRPAFLLLVVLHAAALAQAGSAPAVRVHIPAQVEVVADPIRLGEIARIETADPQERDRLQEVSLGRAPLPGRERRLEAGWIASRIRAAGVLPERVALEAPEEIAVRRAFAVVERQALEEAVRRHVAAQGGAAAHGLRIREIRVPESIVVPPGALELRVAGPKGGELLGTVPLTVIVKAAEEPERRFPAAVTVERLVPVLVARRPLGRFKPLSEEDVAVAERDAAGLPQDALARPEAVLGQRVKRPVEAGAVITSDLLEARPVVKNGDRVRIVAESAGLRITASGVARQRGAVGEMIQVVNLDSNKAVAARVVDERTVRIEF
;
A
#
# COMPACT_ATOMS: atom_id res chain seq x y z
N MET A 1 -32.10 -14.00 -102.26
CA MET A 1 -32.48 -12.96 -103.24
C MET A 1 -33.80 -12.34 -102.79
N PRO A 2 -34.05 -11.03 -102.92
CA PRO A 2 -33.21 -9.92 -103.38
C PRO A 2 -32.93 -8.89 -102.24
N THR A 3 -31.86 -8.11 -102.19
CA THR A 3 -31.24 -7.11 -103.11
C THR A 3 -32.00 -5.78 -103.19
N VAL A 4 -31.23 -4.67 -103.24
CA VAL A 4 -31.51 -3.35 -103.86
C VAL A 4 -31.78 -2.20 -102.85
N LEU A 5 -30.75 -1.39 -102.49
CA LEU A 5 -30.27 -0.10 -103.10
C LEU A 5 -30.74 1.07 -102.19
N SER A 6 -30.12 2.26 -102.06
CA SER A 6 -28.93 2.89 -102.63
C SER A 6 -28.75 4.32 -102.06
N ARG A 7 -27.50 4.68 -101.70
CA ARG A 7 -26.78 5.94 -102.04
C ARG A 7 -27.23 7.30 -101.38
N PRO A 8 -26.42 8.40 -101.46
CA PRO A 8 -25.18 8.66 -100.69
C PRO A 8 -25.06 10.15 -100.22
N ALA A 9 -23.83 10.57 -99.85
CA ALA A 9 -23.34 11.95 -99.67
C ALA A 9 -23.41 12.48 -98.22
N PHE A 10 -22.39 13.10 -97.63
CA PHE A 10 -21.32 13.93 -98.17
C PHE A 10 -20.02 13.76 -97.34
N LEU A 11 -18.86 13.89 -98.00
CA LEU A 11 -17.55 14.05 -97.38
C LEU A 11 -17.55 15.22 -96.39
N LEU A 12 -17.01 15.02 -95.19
CA LEU A 12 -16.15 16.04 -94.59
C LEU A 12 -14.87 15.39 -94.07
N LEU A 13 -13.80 15.82 -94.70
CA LEU A 13 -12.40 15.52 -94.45
C LEU A 13 -12.03 15.95 -93.03
N VAL A 14 -11.71 15.01 -92.13
CA VAL A 14 -11.03 15.30 -90.87
C VAL A 14 -9.69 14.56 -90.87
N VAL A 15 -8.69 15.24 -91.39
CA VAL A 15 -7.28 14.98 -91.07
C VAL A 15 -6.81 16.21 -90.32
N LEU A 16 -6.48 16.06 -89.04
CA LEU A 16 -5.14 16.37 -88.56
C LEU A 16 -5.00 15.95 -87.10
N HIS A 17 -4.03 15.06 -86.88
CA HIS A 17 -3.39 14.80 -85.61
C HIS A 17 -3.09 16.12 -84.89
N ALA A 18 -3.72 16.33 -83.73
CA ALA A 18 -3.23 17.24 -82.72
C ALA A 18 -3.13 16.45 -81.42
N ALA A 19 -1.89 16.37 -80.93
CA ALA A 19 -1.47 15.61 -79.77
C ALA A 19 -2.45 15.74 -78.60
N ALA A 20 -2.96 14.60 -78.13
CA ALA A 20 -3.43 14.48 -76.78
C ALA A 20 -2.23 14.73 -75.86
N LEU A 21 -2.05 15.99 -75.43
CA LEU A 21 -1.30 16.29 -74.22
C LEU A 21 -2.01 15.55 -73.09
N ALA A 22 -1.44 14.41 -72.72
CA ALA A 22 -1.68 13.79 -71.44
C ALA A 22 -1.43 14.87 -70.38
N GLN A 23 -2.50 15.37 -69.75
CA GLN A 23 -2.39 15.99 -68.45
C GLN A 23 -1.96 14.88 -67.49
N ALA A 24 -0.65 14.67 -67.38
CA ALA A 24 -0.05 14.02 -66.24
C ALA A 24 -0.19 14.97 -65.05
N GLY A 25 -1.41 15.08 -64.51
CA GLY A 25 -1.58 15.46 -63.12
C GLY A 25 -0.89 14.36 -62.32
N SER A 26 0.32 14.64 -61.83
CA SER A 26 1.07 13.72 -60.98
C SER A 26 0.15 13.28 -59.84
N ALA A 27 -0.25 12.00 -59.84
CA ALA A 27 -0.94 11.44 -58.69
C ALA A 27 -0.07 11.70 -57.44
N PRO A 28 -0.68 12.00 -56.29
CA PRO A 28 0.07 12.21 -55.06
C PRO A 28 0.91 10.95 -54.78
N ALA A 29 2.20 11.13 -54.53
CA ALA A 29 3.11 10.02 -54.24
C ALA A 29 2.74 9.30 -52.93
N VAL A 30 2.04 10.01 -52.03
CA VAL A 30 1.58 9.51 -50.75
C VAL A 30 0.11 9.89 -50.53
N ARG A 31 -0.73 8.92 -50.18
CA ARG A 31 -2.10 9.16 -49.68
C ARG A 31 -2.17 8.84 -48.19
N VAL A 32 -2.71 9.79 -47.41
CA VAL A 32 -2.90 9.64 -45.96
C VAL A 32 -4.38 9.79 -45.67
N HIS A 33 -5.03 8.69 -45.31
CA HIS A 33 -6.45 8.66 -45.01
C HIS A 33 -6.68 8.62 -43.50
N ILE A 34 -7.43 9.59 -42.96
CA ILE A 34 -7.76 9.70 -41.53
C ILE A 34 -9.28 9.78 -41.37
N PRO A 35 -9.91 8.83 -40.65
CA PRO A 35 -11.34 8.88 -40.41
C PRO A 35 -11.69 9.98 -39.38
N ALA A 36 -12.98 10.35 -39.31
CA ALA A 36 -13.46 11.39 -38.38
C ALA A 36 -13.30 11.04 -36.89
N GLN A 37 -13.24 9.75 -36.57
CA GLN A 37 -13.07 9.24 -35.21
C GLN A 37 -12.03 8.13 -35.22
N VAL A 38 -11.08 8.22 -34.30
CA VAL A 38 -9.99 7.24 -34.13
C VAL A 38 -9.78 6.95 -32.65
N GLU A 39 -9.33 5.74 -32.35
CA GLU A 39 -8.94 5.33 -31.00
C GLU A 39 -7.44 5.04 -30.96
N VAL A 40 -6.74 5.57 -29.94
CA VAL A 40 -5.29 5.46 -29.79
C VAL A 40 -4.88 4.78 -28.49
N VAL A 41 -3.81 3.98 -28.54
CA VAL A 41 -3.33 3.14 -27.44
C VAL A 41 -2.03 3.66 -26.80
N ALA A 42 -1.28 4.54 -27.44
CA ALA A 42 -0.06 5.11 -26.86
C ALA A 42 -0.14 6.63 -26.62
N ASP A 43 0.77 7.15 -25.81
CA ASP A 43 1.11 8.58 -25.72
C ASP A 43 2.62 8.73 -25.99
N PRO A 44 3.06 9.52 -26.99
CA PRO A 44 2.30 10.46 -27.83
C PRO A 44 1.51 9.80 -28.97
N ILE A 45 0.51 10.51 -29.50
CA ILE A 45 -0.23 10.11 -30.71
C ILE A 45 0.75 10.08 -31.89
N ARG A 46 0.80 8.97 -32.62
CA ARG A 46 1.57 8.83 -33.85
C ARG A 46 0.65 8.84 -35.06
N LEU A 47 1.10 9.38 -36.18
CA LEU A 47 0.31 9.41 -37.41
C LEU A 47 -0.03 8.00 -37.90
N GLY A 48 0.89 7.04 -37.73
CA GLY A 48 0.64 5.63 -38.07
C GLY A 48 -0.48 4.96 -37.26
N GLU A 49 -0.83 5.49 -36.07
CA GLU A 49 -1.93 4.96 -35.25
C GLU A 49 -3.31 5.44 -35.73
N ILE A 50 -3.37 6.62 -36.34
CA ILE A 50 -4.65 7.26 -36.70
C ILE A 50 -4.92 7.28 -38.20
N ALA A 51 -3.91 6.97 -39.02
CA ALA A 51 -3.98 7.12 -40.47
C ALA A 51 -3.59 5.85 -41.21
N ARG A 52 -4.31 5.54 -42.29
CA ARG A 52 -3.84 4.60 -43.31
C ARG A 52 -2.94 5.36 -44.29
N ILE A 53 -1.68 4.96 -44.38
CA ILE A 53 -0.66 5.60 -45.23
C ILE A 53 -0.39 4.68 -46.44
N GLU A 54 -0.70 5.16 -47.63
CA GLU A 54 -0.45 4.50 -48.90
C GLU A 54 0.70 5.21 -49.62
N THR A 55 1.86 4.55 -49.71
CA THR A 55 3.04 5.02 -50.46
C THR A 55 3.78 3.83 -51.05
N ALA A 56 4.42 4.06 -52.20
CA ALA A 56 5.31 3.11 -52.87
C ALA A 56 6.69 3.01 -52.21
N ASP A 57 7.10 4.03 -51.43
CA ASP A 57 8.39 4.05 -50.73
C ASP A 57 8.26 3.58 -49.27
N PRO A 58 8.84 2.42 -48.89
CA PRO A 58 8.83 1.95 -47.52
C PRO A 58 9.49 2.90 -46.52
N GLN A 59 10.55 3.62 -46.91
CA GLN A 59 11.23 4.55 -45.99
C GLN A 59 10.36 5.77 -45.68
N GLU A 60 9.62 6.26 -46.69
CA GLU A 60 8.67 7.35 -46.52
C GLU A 60 7.49 6.92 -45.64
N ARG A 61 7.04 5.65 -45.76
CA ARG A 61 6.01 5.06 -44.90
C ARG A 61 6.46 5.04 -43.43
N ASP A 62 7.64 4.50 -43.16
CA ASP A 62 8.16 4.35 -41.80
C ASP A 62 8.33 5.73 -41.14
N ARG A 63 8.87 6.72 -41.88
CA ARG A 63 8.98 8.11 -41.40
C ARG A 63 7.62 8.71 -41.07
N LEU A 64 6.63 8.51 -41.94
CA LEU A 64 5.27 9.02 -41.72
C LEU A 64 4.60 8.35 -40.53
N GLN A 65 4.79 7.04 -40.33
CA GLN A 65 4.23 6.33 -39.17
C GLN A 65 4.74 6.90 -37.85
N GLU A 66 6.01 7.32 -37.79
CA GLU A 66 6.65 7.87 -36.59
C GLU A 66 6.35 9.35 -36.31
N VAL A 67 5.62 10.05 -37.21
CA VAL A 67 5.29 11.47 -37.02
C VAL A 67 4.43 11.64 -35.76
N SER A 68 4.99 12.33 -34.76
CA SER A 68 4.26 12.64 -33.53
C SER A 68 3.26 13.78 -33.74
N LEU A 69 2.00 13.49 -33.43
CA LEU A 69 0.86 14.38 -33.40
C LEU A 69 0.56 14.85 -31.95
N GLY A 70 1.58 14.90 -31.10
CA GLY A 70 1.51 15.46 -29.76
C GLY A 70 0.88 14.53 -28.73
N ARG A 71 0.53 15.08 -27.57
CA ARG A 71 0.06 14.31 -26.41
C ARG A 71 -1.32 13.73 -26.62
N ALA A 72 -1.50 12.47 -26.27
CA ALA A 72 -2.80 11.81 -26.25
C ALA A 72 -3.67 12.32 -25.09
N PRO A 73 -5.01 12.29 -25.21
CA PRO A 73 -5.89 12.55 -24.08
C PRO A 73 -5.70 11.49 -22.98
N LEU A 74 -6.17 11.77 -21.76
CA LEU A 74 -6.17 10.78 -20.69
C LEU A 74 -7.01 9.55 -21.09
N PRO A 75 -6.68 8.33 -20.62
CA PRO A 75 -7.48 7.13 -20.87
C PRO A 75 -8.98 7.36 -20.63
N GLY A 76 -9.81 7.02 -21.62
CA GLY A 76 -11.27 7.22 -21.60
C GLY A 76 -11.74 8.64 -21.96
N ARG A 77 -10.82 9.58 -22.22
CA ARG A 77 -11.13 10.94 -22.67
C ARG A 77 -10.91 11.08 -24.18
N GLU A 78 -11.41 12.19 -24.71
CA GLU A 78 -11.33 12.56 -26.11
C GLU A 78 -10.63 13.91 -26.29
N ARG A 79 -9.91 14.07 -27.40
CA ARG A 79 -9.31 15.31 -27.88
C ARG A 79 -9.62 15.48 -29.36
N ARG A 80 -9.90 16.71 -29.79
CA ARG A 80 -10.03 17.04 -31.22
C ARG A 80 -8.72 17.55 -31.82
N LEU A 81 -8.41 17.09 -33.03
CA LEU A 81 -7.29 17.54 -33.85
C LEU A 81 -7.82 18.12 -35.16
N GLU A 82 -7.23 19.20 -35.63
CA GLU A 82 -7.57 19.82 -36.91
C GLU A 82 -6.72 19.24 -38.04
N ALA A 83 -7.32 19.00 -39.21
CA ALA A 83 -6.59 18.50 -40.38
C ALA A 83 -5.43 19.41 -40.79
N GLY A 84 -5.63 20.75 -40.73
CA GLY A 84 -4.58 21.73 -41.03
C GLY A 84 -3.37 21.61 -40.09
N TRP A 85 -3.62 21.30 -38.82
CA TRP A 85 -2.57 21.08 -37.83
C TRP A 85 -1.80 19.77 -38.10
N ILE A 86 -2.49 18.69 -38.47
CA ILE A 86 -1.86 17.42 -38.87
C ILE A 86 -0.97 17.63 -40.10
N ALA A 87 -1.45 18.36 -41.12
CA ALA A 87 -0.66 18.69 -42.31
C ALA A 87 0.61 19.49 -41.94
N SER A 88 0.53 20.41 -40.99
CA SER A 88 1.69 21.14 -40.46
C SER A 88 2.71 20.20 -39.81
N ARG A 89 2.27 19.19 -39.06
CA ARG A 89 3.15 18.19 -38.44
C ARG A 89 3.84 17.29 -39.46
N ILE A 90 3.11 16.85 -40.50
CA ILE A 90 3.68 16.08 -41.62
C ILE A 90 4.76 16.88 -42.34
N ARG A 91 4.52 18.17 -42.59
CA ARG A 91 5.51 19.08 -43.21
C ARG A 91 6.75 19.24 -42.35
N ALA A 92 6.58 19.40 -41.04
CA ALA A 92 7.70 19.51 -40.10
C ALA A 92 8.58 18.24 -40.07
N ALA A 93 8.04 17.08 -40.44
CA ALA A 93 8.77 15.82 -40.57
C ALA A 93 9.55 15.70 -41.90
N GLY A 94 9.53 16.74 -42.76
CA GLY A 94 10.30 16.79 -43.99
C GLY A 94 9.59 16.20 -45.21
N VAL A 95 8.29 15.91 -45.13
CA VAL A 95 7.49 15.44 -46.26
C VAL A 95 6.82 16.63 -46.96
N LEU A 96 7.12 16.83 -48.25
CA LEU A 96 6.63 17.98 -49.00
C LEU A 96 5.09 17.91 -49.22
N PRO A 97 4.33 19.00 -48.94
CA PRO A 97 2.87 19.00 -49.05
C PRO A 97 2.34 18.65 -50.44
N GLU A 98 3.10 18.99 -51.47
CA GLU A 98 2.73 18.79 -52.89
C GLU A 98 2.71 17.29 -53.27
N ARG A 99 3.31 16.44 -52.44
CA ARG A 99 3.39 14.99 -52.65
C ARG A 99 2.41 14.19 -51.78
N VAL A 100 1.74 14.85 -50.83
CA VAL A 100 0.86 14.21 -49.84
C VAL A 100 -0.58 14.66 -50.04
N ALA A 101 -1.44 13.73 -50.44
CA ALA A 101 -2.88 13.93 -50.36
C ALA A 101 -3.37 13.50 -48.98
N LEU A 102 -3.70 14.48 -48.13
CA LEU A 102 -4.35 14.25 -46.83
C LEU A 102 -5.87 14.20 -47.02
N GLU A 103 -6.42 13.00 -46.90
CA GLU A 103 -7.85 12.73 -46.94
C GLU A 103 -8.37 12.62 -45.50
N ALA A 104 -8.75 13.75 -44.92
CA ALA A 104 -9.24 13.85 -43.55
C ALA A 104 -10.37 14.89 -43.43
N PRO A 105 -11.33 14.72 -42.51
CA PRO A 105 -12.30 15.76 -42.19
C PRO A 105 -11.62 16.95 -41.48
N GLU A 106 -12.28 18.10 -41.44
CA GLU A 106 -11.74 19.33 -40.82
C GLU A 106 -11.35 19.11 -39.34
N GLU A 107 -12.21 18.41 -38.60
CA GLU A 107 -11.96 17.97 -37.22
C GLU A 107 -11.92 16.43 -37.12
N ILE A 108 -10.92 15.92 -36.41
CA ILE A 108 -10.74 14.50 -36.09
C ILE A 108 -10.87 14.33 -34.57
N ALA A 109 -11.80 13.51 -34.12
CA ALA A 109 -11.93 13.14 -32.71
C ALA A 109 -11.03 11.95 -32.39
N VAL A 110 -10.07 12.16 -31.49
CA VAL A 110 -9.13 11.14 -31.02
C VAL A 110 -9.52 10.74 -29.61
N ARG A 111 -9.96 9.49 -29.44
CA ARG A 111 -10.29 8.90 -28.14
C ARG A 111 -9.14 8.05 -27.64
N ARG A 112 -8.82 8.14 -26.34
CA ARG A 112 -7.82 7.27 -25.71
C ARG A 112 -8.48 5.97 -25.26
N ALA A 113 -8.02 4.85 -25.78
CA ALA A 113 -8.44 3.53 -25.30
C ALA A 113 -8.18 3.40 -23.79
N PHE A 114 -9.00 2.61 -23.10
CA PHE A 114 -8.87 2.42 -21.66
C PHE A 114 -9.31 1.01 -21.23
N ALA A 115 -8.80 0.60 -20.08
CA ALA A 115 -9.28 -0.52 -19.30
C ALA A 115 -9.72 -0.02 -17.92
N VAL A 116 -10.71 -0.71 -17.35
CA VAL A 116 -11.19 -0.45 -15.99
C VAL A 116 -10.68 -1.56 -15.10
N VAL A 117 -10.05 -1.20 -13.99
CA VAL A 117 -9.73 -2.14 -12.91
C VAL A 117 -10.72 -1.89 -11.78
N GLU A 118 -11.60 -2.86 -11.57
CA GLU A 118 -12.64 -2.80 -10.55
C GLU A 118 -12.07 -2.97 -9.13
N ARG A 119 -12.81 -2.45 -8.15
CA ARG A 119 -12.51 -2.53 -6.72
C ARG A 119 -12.03 -3.91 -6.27
N GLN A 120 -12.70 -4.97 -6.72
CA GLN A 120 -12.39 -6.35 -6.31
C GLN A 120 -10.94 -6.74 -6.65
N ALA A 121 -10.46 -6.38 -7.84
CA ALA A 121 -9.10 -6.67 -8.27
C ALA A 121 -8.06 -5.87 -7.46
N LEU A 122 -8.40 -4.63 -7.09
CA LEU A 122 -7.56 -3.79 -6.22
C LEU A 122 -7.49 -4.36 -4.80
N GLU A 123 -8.63 -4.75 -4.22
CA GLU A 123 -8.69 -5.38 -2.91
C GLU A 123 -7.89 -6.69 -2.88
N GLU A 124 -8.00 -7.52 -3.92
CA GLU A 124 -7.24 -8.76 -4.03
C GLU A 124 -5.73 -8.50 -4.11
N ALA A 125 -5.30 -7.49 -4.87
CA ALA A 125 -3.89 -7.08 -4.91
C ALA A 125 -3.38 -6.65 -3.52
N VAL A 126 -4.19 -5.88 -2.77
CA VAL A 126 -3.86 -5.47 -1.40
C VAL A 126 -3.80 -6.68 -0.45
N ARG A 127 -4.78 -7.60 -0.50
CA ARG A 127 -4.80 -8.82 0.32
C ARG A 127 -3.56 -9.67 0.09
N ARG A 128 -3.19 -9.88 -1.18
CA ARG A 128 -1.98 -10.63 -1.56
C ARG A 128 -0.72 -9.96 -1.01
N HIS A 129 -0.63 -8.64 -1.07
CA HIS A 129 0.50 -7.90 -0.51
C HIS A 129 0.62 -8.06 1.01
N VAL A 130 -0.49 -7.90 1.74
CA VAL A 130 -0.52 -8.07 3.20
C VAL A 130 -0.15 -9.50 3.60
N ALA A 131 -0.68 -10.51 2.89
CA ALA A 131 -0.34 -11.90 3.14
C ALA A 131 1.15 -12.20 2.90
N ALA A 132 1.74 -11.63 1.85
CA ALA A 132 3.16 -11.81 1.53
C ALA A 132 4.10 -11.16 2.55
N GLN A 133 3.71 -9.99 3.10
CA GLN A 133 4.46 -9.29 4.15
C GLN A 133 4.28 -9.91 5.55
N GLY A 134 3.20 -10.67 5.77
CA GLY A 134 2.86 -11.23 7.06
C GLY A 134 3.86 -12.25 7.63
N GLY A 135 4.58 -13.01 6.78
CA GLY A 135 5.60 -13.97 7.23
C GLY A 135 5.16 -14.88 8.41
N ALA A 136 6.09 -15.22 9.31
CA ALA A 136 5.78 -15.95 10.56
C ALA A 136 5.00 -15.10 11.59
N ALA A 137 4.96 -13.77 11.41
CA ALA A 137 4.18 -12.83 12.21
C ALA A 137 2.69 -12.75 11.77
N ALA A 138 2.30 -13.52 10.74
CA ALA A 138 0.94 -13.58 10.22
C ALA A 138 -0.01 -14.35 11.15
N HIS A 139 0.52 -15.13 12.10
CA HIS A 139 -0.30 -15.82 13.09
C HIS A 139 -1.07 -14.79 13.93
N GLY A 140 -2.36 -14.64 13.65
CA GLY A 140 -3.27 -13.71 14.33
C GLY A 140 -3.48 -12.36 13.65
N LEU A 141 -2.84 -12.08 12.49
CA LEU A 141 -3.15 -10.87 11.71
C LEU A 141 -4.49 -11.04 11.00
N ARG A 142 -5.43 -10.15 11.30
CA ARG A 142 -6.74 -10.09 10.66
C ARG A 142 -6.89 -8.76 9.93
N ILE A 143 -7.28 -8.83 8.66
CA ILE A 143 -7.66 -7.64 7.90
C ILE A 143 -9.08 -7.26 8.31
N ARG A 144 -9.23 -6.11 8.96
CA ARG A 144 -10.53 -5.56 9.37
C ARG A 144 -11.20 -4.80 8.23
N GLU A 145 -10.43 -4.00 7.50
CA GLU A 145 -10.94 -3.15 6.41
C GLU A 145 -9.86 -2.97 5.33
N ILE A 146 -10.30 -2.89 4.07
CA ILE A 146 -9.49 -2.43 2.94
C ILE A 146 -10.21 -1.25 2.32
N ARG A 147 -9.49 -0.13 2.16
CA ARG A 147 -9.98 1.07 1.48
C ARG A 147 -9.22 1.26 0.18
N VAL A 148 -9.93 1.15 -0.94
CA VAL A 148 -9.45 1.35 -2.30
C VAL A 148 -10.53 2.09 -3.10
N PRO A 149 -10.20 2.72 -4.24
CA PRO A 149 -11.20 3.28 -5.15
C PRO A 149 -12.19 2.21 -5.66
N GLU A 150 -13.41 2.62 -6.00
CA GLU A 150 -14.42 1.73 -6.62
C GLU A 150 -13.96 1.19 -7.97
N SER A 151 -13.29 2.04 -8.75
CA SER A 151 -12.63 1.62 -9.97
C SER A 151 -11.53 2.62 -10.33
N ILE A 152 -10.59 2.16 -11.14
CA ILE A 152 -9.55 3.00 -11.72
C ILE A 152 -9.52 2.82 -13.24
N VAL A 153 -9.27 3.92 -13.95
CA VAL A 153 -9.14 3.92 -15.40
C VAL A 153 -7.66 3.97 -15.77
N VAL A 154 -7.22 2.97 -16.53
CA VAL A 154 -5.82 2.79 -16.94
C VAL A 154 -5.74 2.53 -18.45
N PRO A 155 -4.58 2.73 -19.08
CA PRO A 155 -4.38 2.30 -20.46
C PRO A 155 -4.65 0.80 -20.61
N PRO A 156 -5.18 0.33 -21.75
CA PRO A 156 -5.40 -1.09 -21.99
C PRO A 156 -4.08 -1.84 -22.16
N GLY A 157 -4.11 -3.17 -22.02
CA GLY A 157 -2.95 -4.04 -22.24
C GLY A 157 -2.68 -5.00 -21.09
N ALA A 158 -1.50 -5.63 -21.09
CA ALA A 158 -1.04 -6.44 -19.97
C ALA A 158 -0.76 -5.54 -18.77
N LEU A 159 -1.62 -5.62 -17.75
CA LEU A 159 -1.51 -4.81 -16.53
C LEU A 159 -0.74 -5.57 -15.45
N GLU A 160 0.30 -4.94 -14.92
CA GLU A 160 0.97 -5.40 -13.72
C GLU A 160 0.54 -4.54 -12.53
N LEU A 161 -0.08 -5.19 -11.55
CA LEU A 161 -0.54 -4.59 -10.29
C LEU A 161 0.47 -4.91 -9.18
N ARG A 162 1.11 -3.87 -8.64
CA ARG A 162 1.96 -3.96 -7.46
C ARG A 162 1.39 -3.11 -6.33
N VAL A 163 1.66 -3.50 -5.10
CA VAL A 163 1.29 -2.70 -3.92
C VAL A 163 2.55 -2.36 -3.16
N ALA A 164 2.66 -1.10 -2.75
CA ALA A 164 3.74 -0.59 -1.93
C ALA A 164 3.17 -0.05 -0.61
N GLY A 165 3.86 -0.34 0.49
CA GLY A 165 3.58 0.20 1.82
C GLY A 165 4.78 0.94 2.41
N PRO A 166 4.66 1.52 3.61
CA PRO A 166 5.76 2.15 4.32
C PRO A 166 6.90 1.15 4.57
N LYS A 167 8.15 1.62 4.43
CA LYS A 167 9.34 0.79 4.65
C LYS A 167 9.57 0.58 6.15
N GLY A 168 9.67 -0.67 6.58
CA GLY A 168 10.16 -1.04 7.93
C GLY A 168 9.15 -0.94 9.07
N GLY A 169 7.84 -0.89 8.78
CA GLY A 169 6.79 -0.94 9.81
C GLY A 169 6.06 -2.29 9.81
N GLU A 170 5.64 -2.75 10.99
CA GLU A 170 4.65 -3.84 11.08
C GLU A 170 3.33 -3.38 10.45
N LEU A 171 2.66 -4.29 9.74
CA LEU A 171 1.31 -4.05 9.22
C LEU A 171 0.29 -4.16 10.36
N LEU A 172 0.28 -3.18 11.26
CA LEU A 172 -0.64 -3.08 12.39
C LEU A 172 -1.36 -1.74 12.40
N GLY A 173 -2.64 -1.76 12.78
CA GLY A 173 -3.51 -0.61 12.73
C GLY A 173 -3.83 -0.21 11.29
N THR A 174 -4.07 1.08 11.07
CA THR A 174 -4.36 1.62 9.73
C THR A 174 -3.07 1.98 9.01
N VAL A 175 -2.76 1.25 7.95
CA VAL A 175 -1.55 1.39 7.16
C VAL A 175 -1.89 2.00 5.79
N PRO A 176 -1.29 3.14 5.42
CA PRO A 176 -1.43 3.68 4.07
C PRO A 176 -0.65 2.82 3.08
N LEU A 177 -1.29 2.48 1.97
CA LEU A 177 -0.72 1.71 0.87
C LEU A 177 -0.85 2.50 -0.44
N THR A 178 -0.13 2.08 -1.46
CA THR A 178 -0.24 2.62 -2.82
C THR A 178 -0.33 1.46 -3.79
N VAL A 179 -1.42 1.41 -4.56
CA VAL A 179 -1.54 0.49 -5.70
C VAL A 179 -0.85 1.13 -6.89
N ILE A 180 0.15 0.44 -7.42
CA ILE A 180 0.96 0.84 -8.57
C ILE A 180 0.52 -0.02 -9.75
N VAL A 181 0.04 0.62 -10.82
CA VAL A 181 -0.36 -0.05 -12.06
C VAL A 181 0.64 0.30 -13.14
N LYS A 182 1.23 -0.74 -13.75
CA LYS A 182 2.09 -0.61 -14.92
C LYS A 182 1.41 -1.26 -16.12
N ALA A 183 1.12 -0.46 -17.14
CA ALA A 183 0.72 -0.93 -18.46
C ALA A 183 1.96 -0.92 -19.37
N ALA A 184 1.99 -1.78 -20.38
CA ALA A 184 3.11 -1.83 -21.33
C ALA A 184 3.34 -0.45 -21.99
N GLU A 185 4.60 -0.03 -22.03
CA GLU A 185 5.06 1.24 -22.64
C GLU A 185 4.49 2.54 -22.06
N GLU A 186 3.74 2.48 -20.96
CA GLU A 186 3.21 3.66 -20.25
C GLU A 186 3.89 3.85 -18.88
N PRO A 187 4.01 5.10 -18.39
CA PRO A 187 4.51 5.37 -17.06
C PRO A 187 3.60 4.75 -15.99
N GLU A 188 4.22 4.27 -14.91
CA GLU A 188 3.49 3.69 -13.79
C GLU A 188 2.55 4.71 -13.15
N ARG A 189 1.30 4.28 -12.91
CA ARG A 189 0.28 5.09 -12.23
C ARG A 189 0.12 4.64 -10.80
N ARG A 190 -0.10 5.60 -9.89
CA ARG A 190 -0.21 5.36 -8.44
C ARG A 190 -1.59 5.76 -7.95
N PHE A 191 -2.22 4.86 -7.20
CA PHE A 191 -3.54 5.04 -6.63
C PHE A 191 -3.49 4.84 -5.11
N PRO A 192 -4.17 5.69 -4.32
CA PRO A 192 -4.19 5.56 -2.88
C PRO A 192 -4.93 4.28 -2.46
N ALA A 193 -4.39 3.60 -1.46
CA ALA A 193 -5.06 2.50 -0.78
C ALA A 193 -4.77 2.59 0.72
N ALA A 194 -5.57 1.93 1.54
CA ALA A 194 -5.27 1.73 2.94
C ALA A 194 -5.77 0.37 3.38
N VAL A 195 -5.10 -0.22 4.36
CA VAL A 195 -5.55 -1.44 5.02
C VAL A 195 -5.57 -1.21 6.51
N THR A 196 -6.61 -1.68 7.18
CA THR A 196 -6.64 -1.76 8.64
C THR A 196 -6.44 -3.21 9.04
N VAL A 197 -5.30 -3.48 9.69
CA VAL A 197 -4.91 -4.80 10.17
C VAL A 197 -4.90 -4.79 11.69
N GLU A 198 -5.54 -5.77 12.30
CA GLU A 198 -5.53 -5.97 13.74
C GLU A 198 -4.79 -7.27 14.06
N ARG A 199 -4.09 -7.31 15.20
CA ARG A 199 -3.52 -8.55 15.75
C ARG A 199 -4.05 -8.75 17.13
N LEU A 200 -4.95 -9.70 17.29
CA LEU A 200 -5.46 -10.06 18.60
C LEU A 200 -4.38 -10.84 19.34
N VAL A 201 -4.01 -10.33 20.51
CA VAL A 201 -3.08 -10.98 21.43
C VAL A 201 -3.73 -11.12 22.81
N PRO A 202 -3.43 -12.21 23.53
CA PRO A 202 -3.91 -12.39 24.89
C PRO A 202 -3.23 -11.41 25.85
N VAL A 203 -4.02 -10.66 26.60
CA VAL A 203 -3.55 -9.80 27.68
C VAL A 203 -4.37 -10.00 28.95
N LEU A 204 -3.77 -9.72 30.09
CA LEU A 204 -4.47 -9.69 31.36
C LEU A 204 -5.29 -8.42 31.49
N VAL A 205 -6.54 -8.58 31.92
CA VAL A 205 -7.46 -7.50 32.27
C VAL A 205 -8.01 -7.69 33.67
N ALA A 206 -8.34 -6.58 34.34
CA ALA A 206 -9.02 -6.63 35.63
C ALA A 206 -10.46 -7.15 35.47
N ARG A 207 -10.87 -8.17 36.23
CA ARG A 207 -12.25 -8.68 36.21
C ARG A 207 -13.25 -7.77 36.92
N ARG A 208 -12.75 -6.95 37.85
CA ARG A 208 -13.54 -6.07 38.72
C ARG A 208 -12.70 -4.85 39.11
N PRO A 209 -13.31 -3.79 39.66
CA PRO A 209 -12.55 -2.66 40.16
C PRO A 209 -11.57 -3.10 41.27
N LEU A 210 -10.31 -2.65 41.16
CA LEU A 210 -9.25 -2.94 42.11
C LEU A 210 -8.85 -1.64 42.81
N GLY A 211 -9.07 -1.59 44.12
CA GLY A 211 -8.66 -0.45 44.94
C GLY A 211 -7.14 -0.35 45.08
N ARG A 212 -6.65 0.84 45.44
CA ARG A 212 -5.22 1.07 45.70
C ARG A 212 -4.66 0.08 46.73
N PHE A 213 -3.46 -0.44 46.49
CA PHE A 213 -2.74 -1.40 47.34
C PHE A 213 -3.45 -2.74 47.56
N LYS A 214 -4.48 -3.04 46.76
CA LYS A 214 -5.16 -4.33 46.81
C LYS A 214 -4.23 -5.45 46.31
N PRO A 215 -3.98 -6.50 47.11
CA PRO A 215 -3.29 -7.71 46.64
C PRO A 215 -4.05 -8.36 45.48
N LEU A 216 -3.31 -8.84 44.49
CA LEU A 216 -3.90 -9.54 43.35
C LEU A 216 -4.00 -11.04 43.62
N SER A 217 -5.13 -11.60 43.22
CA SER A 217 -5.41 -13.03 43.18
C SER A 217 -5.80 -13.44 41.76
N GLU A 218 -5.81 -14.75 41.46
CA GLU A 218 -6.24 -15.26 40.16
C GLU A 218 -7.70 -14.87 39.83
N GLU A 219 -8.53 -14.68 40.85
CA GLU A 219 -9.93 -14.26 40.68
C GLU A 219 -10.08 -12.79 40.26
N ASP A 220 -9.03 -11.98 40.40
CA ASP A 220 -9.05 -10.55 40.08
C ASP A 220 -8.71 -10.25 38.62
N VAL A 221 -8.11 -11.21 37.92
CA VAL A 221 -7.60 -11.03 36.56
C VAL A 221 -8.20 -12.08 35.63
N ALA A 222 -8.31 -11.74 34.36
CA ALA A 222 -8.69 -12.66 33.30
C ALA A 222 -7.82 -12.40 32.08
N VAL A 223 -7.64 -13.42 31.24
CA VAL A 223 -7.05 -13.24 29.91
C VAL A 223 -8.16 -12.79 28.96
N ALA A 224 -7.90 -11.73 28.20
CA ALA A 224 -8.78 -11.23 27.15
C ALA A 224 -7.96 -10.92 25.89
N GLU A 225 -8.56 -11.16 24.73
CA GLU A 225 -7.97 -10.78 23.45
C GLU A 225 -8.12 -9.28 23.22
N ARG A 226 -7.01 -8.61 22.88
CA ARG A 226 -6.95 -7.19 22.56
C ARG A 226 -6.07 -6.95 21.35
N ASP A 227 -6.38 -5.89 20.60
CA ASP A 227 -5.59 -5.48 19.44
C ASP A 227 -4.22 -4.95 19.88
N ALA A 228 -3.15 -5.59 19.41
CA ALA A 228 -1.77 -5.23 19.66
C ALA A 228 -1.44 -3.79 19.31
N ALA A 229 -2.09 -3.20 18.30
CA ALA A 229 -1.82 -1.82 17.87
C ALA A 229 -2.13 -0.78 18.97
N GLY A 230 -3.06 -1.08 19.87
CA GLY A 230 -3.49 -0.17 20.96
C GLY A 230 -2.98 -0.56 22.35
N LEU A 231 -2.13 -1.59 22.45
CA LEU A 231 -1.68 -2.10 23.74
C LEU A 231 -0.43 -1.36 24.26
N PRO A 232 -0.35 -1.08 25.58
CA PRO A 232 0.89 -0.66 26.21
C PRO A 232 1.98 -1.74 26.03
N GLN A 233 3.25 -1.31 25.87
CA GLN A 233 4.37 -2.24 25.68
C GLN A 233 4.59 -3.19 26.87
N ASP A 234 4.19 -2.79 28.06
CA ASP A 234 4.38 -3.53 29.30
C ASP A 234 3.10 -4.25 29.77
N ALA A 235 2.15 -4.47 28.87
CA ALA A 235 0.98 -5.30 29.10
C ALA A 235 1.39 -6.75 29.43
N LEU A 236 0.83 -7.28 30.51
CA LEU A 236 1.10 -8.66 30.93
C LEU A 236 0.15 -9.62 30.24
N ALA A 237 0.63 -10.80 29.85
CA ALA A 237 -0.16 -11.83 29.17
C ALA A 237 -0.46 -13.07 30.03
N ARG A 238 0.23 -13.22 31.17
CA ARG A 238 0.27 -14.46 31.95
C ARG A 238 -0.14 -14.23 33.41
N PRO A 239 -1.17 -14.93 33.94
CA PRO A 239 -1.65 -14.75 35.33
C PRO A 239 -0.55 -14.92 36.38
N GLU A 240 0.43 -15.79 36.14
CA GLU A 240 1.53 -16.04 37.07
C GLU A 240 2.37 -14.79 37.34
N ALA A 241 2.40 -13.86 36.38
CA ALA A 241 3.12 -12.60 36.52
C ALA A 241 2.51 -11.67 37.57
N VAL A 242 1.24 -11.85 37.97
CA VAL A 242 0.58 -10.98 38.96
C VAL A 242 0.58 -11.55 40.38
N LEU A 243 0.94 -12.81 40.55
CA LEU A 243 0.93 -13.48 41.85
C LEU A 243 1.95 -12.86 42.81
N GLY A 244 1.53 -12.63 44.06
CA GLY A 244 2.37 -11.98 45.08
C GLY A 244 2.53 -10.46 44.91
N GLN A 245 1.88 -9.88 43.90
CA GLN A 245 1.88 -8.43 43.66
C GLN A 245 0.60 -7.76 44.17
N ARG A 246 0.62 -6.43 44.22
CA ARG A 246 -0.54 -5.58 44.50
C ARG A 246 -0.56 -4.39 43.56
N VAL A 247 -1.73 -3.80 43.35
CA VAL A 247 -1.85 -2.61 42.51
C VAL A 247 -1.38 -1.34 43.23
N LYS A 248 -0.58 -0.49 42.57
CA LYS A 248 -0.08 0.80 43.11
C LYS A 248 -1.15 1.90 43.13
N ARG A 249 -2.10 1.83 42.21
CA ARG A 249 -3.19 2.79 41.97
C ARG A 249 -4.50 2.07 41.66
N PRO A 250 -5.67 2.71 41.80
CA PRO A 250 -6.95 2.12 41.42
C PRO A 250 -6.96 1.68 39.95
N VAL A 251 -7.59 0.55 39.67
CA VAL A 251 -7.73 -0.01 38.32
C VAL A 251 -9.21 -0.36 38.10
N GLU A 252 -9.77 0.13 37.00
CA GLU A 252 -11.16 -0.14 36.62
C GLU A 252 -11.34 -1.55 36.06
N ALA A 253 -12.57 -2.06 36.13
CA ALA A 253 -12.90 -3.33 35.47
C ALA A 253 -12.68 -3.25 33.96
N GLY A 254 -12.10 -4.30 33.37
CA GLY A 254 -11.79 -4.40 31.95
C GLY A 254 -10.50 -3.69 31.52
N ALA A 255 -9.85 -2.93 32.41
CA ALA A 255 -8.57 -2.29 32.12
C ALA A 255 -7.44 -3.33 32.00
N VAL A 256 -6.51 -3.08 31.07
CA VAL A 256 -5.33 -3.94 30.86
C VAL A 256 -4.38 -3.82 32.05
N ILE A 257 -3.89 -4.97 32.54
CA ILE A 257 -2.90 -5.03 33.60
C ILE A 257 -1.51 -4.91 32.99
N THR A 258 -0.84 -3.82 33.33
CA THR A 258 0.52 -3.48 32.91
C THR A 258 1.48 -3.59 34.08
N SER A 259 2.77 -3.78 33.80
CA SER A 259 3.80 -3.95 34.83
C SER A 259 3.95 -2.71 35.72
N ASP A 260 3.76 -1.51 35.17
CA ASP A 260 3.84 -0.24 35.91
C ASP A 260 2.81 -0.15 37.04
N LEU A 261 1.63 -0.77 36.84
CA LEU A 261 0.53 -0.81 37.81
C LEU A 261 0.85 -1.66 39.04
N LEU A 262 1.85 -2.55 38.95
CA LEU A 262 2.11 -3.55 39.97
C LEU A 262 3.35 -3.22 40.80
N GLU A 263 3.25 -3.47 42.10
CA GLU A 263 4.41 -3.57 42.98
C GLU A 263 4.35 -4.88 43.76
N ALA A 264 5.53 -5.35 44.17
CA ALA A 264 5.63 -6.46 45.10
C ALA A 264 4.91 -6.11 46.40
N ARG A 265 4.14 -7.06 46.93
CA ARG A 265 3.43 -6.87 48.20
C ARG A 265 4.44 -6.88 49.36
N PRO A 266 4.53 -5.82 50.18
CA PRO A 266 5.35 -5.85 51.37
C PRO A 266 4.79 -6.90 52.34
N VAL A 267 5.63 -7.87 52.70
CA VAL A 267 5.32 -8.91 53.69
C VAL A 267 5.81 -8.51 55.08
N VAL A 268 6.81 -7.63 55.15
CA VAL A 268 7.32 -7.01 56.37
C VAL A 268 6.97 -5.53 56.38
N LYS A 269 6.50 -5.03 57.52
CA LYS A 269 6.20 -3.60 57.77
C LYS A 269 7.22 -3.00 58.75
N ASN A 270 7.29 -1.68 58.77
CA ASN A 270 8.05 -0.97 59.79
C ASN A 270 7.48 -1.27 61.18
N GLY A 271 8.34 -1.66 62.12
CA GLY A 271 7.99 -2.07 63.48
C GLY A 271 7.79 -3.57 63.66
N ASP A 272 7.75 -4.36 62.58
CA ASP A 272 7.54 -5.80 62.70
C ASP A 272 8.76 -6.48 63.35
N ARG A 273 8.47 -7.40 64.27
CA ARG A 273 9.49 -8.29 64.86
C ARG A 273 9.85 -9.38 63.87
N VAL A 274 11.11 -9.43 63.49
CA VAL A 274 11.66 -10.39 62.52
C VAL A 274 12.83 -11.15 63.11
N ARG A 275 13.04 -12.38 62.65
CA ARG A 275 14.21 -13.19 62.94
C ARG A 275 15.29 -12.88 61.91
N ILE A 276 16.41 -12.36 62.38
CA ILE A 276 17.61 -12.14 61.57
C ILE A 276 18.35 -13.47 61.48
N VAL A 277 18.58 -13.97 60.28
CA VAL A 277 19.36 -15.18 60.01
C VAL A 277 20.61 -14.78 59.24
N ALA A 278 21.78 -15.08 59.78
CA ALA A 278 23.05 -14.92 59.07
C ALA A 278 23.66 -16.30 58.88
N GLU A 279 24.05 -16.64 57.65
CA GLU A 279 24.53 -17.97 57.30
C GLU A 279 25.82 -17.85 56.46
N SER A 280 26.89 -18.52 56.89
CA SER A 280 28.18 -18.58 56.18
C SER A 280 28.88 -19.91 56.49
N ALA A 281 29.38 -20.59 55.45
CA ALA A 281 30.24 -21.78 55.49
C ALA A 281 30.20 -22.63 56.79
N GLY A 282 29.05 -23.22 57.11
CA GLY A 282 28.86 -24.12 58.26
C GLY A 282 28.38 -23.47 59.57
N LEU A 283 28.23 -22.15 59.60
CA LEU A 283 27.74 -21.36 60.75
C LEU A 283 26.41 -20.69 60.42
N ARG A 284 25.41 -20.91 61.28
CA ARG A 284 24.09 -20.24 61.22
C ARG A 284 23.81 -19.52 62.52
N ILE A 285 23.71 -18.20 62.45
CA ILE A 285 23.41 -17.31 63.57
C ILE A 285 21.98 -16.80 63.43
N THR A 286 21.21 -16.85 64.51
CA THR A 286 19.86 -16.29 64.56
C THR A 286 19.74 -15.27 65.68
N ALA A 287 19.17 -14.10 65.40
CA ALA A 287 18.91 -13.07 66.38
C ALA A 287 17.50 -12.47 66.21
N SER A 288 16.99 -11.80 67.23
CA SER A 288 15.72 -11.08 67.15
C SER A 288 15.98 -9.65 66.67
N GLY A 289 15.13 -9.15 65.76
CA GLY A 289 15.24 -7.81 65.23
C GLY A 289 13.89 -7.13 65.02
N VAL A 290 13.94 -5.83 64.79
CA VAL A 290 12.78 -5.01 64.42
C VAL A 290 13.05 -4.34 63.08
N ALA A 291 12.16 -4.56 62.12
CA ALA A 291 12.22 -3.93 60.81
C ALA A 291 12.00 -2.42 60.93
N ARG A 292 12.84 -1.62 60.26
CA ARG A 292 12.73 -0.15 60.22
C ARG A 292 12.11 0.37 58.94
N GLN A 293 11.90 -0.51 57.97
CA GLN A 293 11.32 -0.20 56.66
C GLN A 293 10.38 -1.34 56.25
N ARG A 294 9.47 -1.07 55.32
CA ARG A 294 8.66 -2.11 54.70
C ARG A 294 9.47 -2.83 53.62
N GLY A 295 9.20 -4.12 53.42
CA GLY A 295 9.85 -4.89 52.35
C GLY A 295 9.01 -6.07 51.87
N ALA A 296 9.03 -6.30 50.57
CA ALA A 296 8.55 -7.52 49.95
C ALA A 296 9.63 -8.62 49.99
N VAL A 297 9.23 -9.87 49.78
CA VAL A 297 10.18 -10.99 49.69
C VAL A 297 11.24 -10.70 48.64
N GLY A 298 12.51 -10.89 49.01
CA GLY A 298 13.67 -10.62 48.15
C GLY A 298 14.21 -9.18 48.22
N GLU A 299 13.48 -8.23 48.80
CA GLU A 299 13.93 -6.85 48.97
C GLU A 299 14.89 -6.71 50.17
N MET A 300 15.86 -5.80 50.05
CA MET A 300 16.75 -5.43 51.14
C MET A 300 16.09 -4.38 52.03
N ILE A 301 15.96 -4.67 53.32
CA ILE A 301 15.43 -3.74 54.32
C ILE A 301 16.41 -3.52 55.47
N GLN A 302 16.28 -2.37 56.13
CA GLN A 302 17.04 -2.08 57.35
C GLN A 302 16.34 -2.65 58.58
N VAL A 303 17.07 -3.41 59.39
CA VAL A 303 16.56 -4.07 60.60
C VAL A 303 17.48 -3.73 61.76
N VAL A 304 16.92 -3.44 62.94
CA VAL A 304 17.70 -3.24 64.17
C VAL A 304 17.69 -4.53 64.97
N ASN A 305 18.87 -5.06 65.27
CA ASN A 305 19.04 -6.19 66.16
C ASN A 305 18.72 -5.75 67.60
N LEU A 306 17.83 -6.47 68.28
CA LEU A 306 17.35 -6.11 69.62
C LEU A 306 18.38 -6.36 70.73
N ASP A 307 19.29 -7.30 70.54
CA ASP A 307 20.31 -7.68 71.52
C ASP A 307 21.49 -6.70 71.52
N SER A 308 21.84 -6.16 70.33
CA SER A 308 23.02 -5.30 70.14
C SER A 308 22.68 -3.84 69.81
N ASN A 309 21.41 -3.53 69.56
CA ASN A 309 20.93 -2.22 69.07
C ASN A 309 21.57 -1.74 67.74
N LYS A 310 22.28 -2.61 67.01
CA LYS A 310 22.89 -2.26 65.72
C LYS A 310 21.90 -2.40 64.57
N ALA A 311 21.94 -1.47 63.62
CA ALA A 311 21.20 -1.55 62.37
C ALA A 311 21.98 -2.36 61.33
N VAL A 312 21.31 -3.29 60.67
CA VAL A 312 21.86 -4.17 59.63
C VAL A 312 20.94 -4.18 58.42
N ALA A 313 21.50 -4.28 57.22
CA ALA A 313 20.75 -4.50 56.00
C ALA A 313 20.54 -6.01 55.81
N ALA A 314 19.30 -6.44 55.60
CA ALA A 314 18.95 -7.85 55.44
C ALA A 314 17.89 -8.01 54.35
N ARG A 315 17.99 -9.10 53.59
CA ARG A 315 17.03 -9.49 52.56
C ARG A 315 15.81 -10.14 53.21
N VAL A 316 14.60 -9.70 52.86
CA VAL A 316 13.37 -10.33 53.36
C VAL A 316 13.22 -11.73 52.76
N VAL A 317 13.02 -12.74 53.62
CA VAL A 317 12.77 -14.13 53.20
C VAL A 317 11.28 -14.44 53.27
N ASP A 318 10.63 -14.05 54.36
CA ASP A 318 9.20 -14.22 54.61
C ASP A 318 8.68 -13.15 55.60
N GLU A 319 7.40 -13.20 55.99
CA GLU A 319 6.76 -12.23 56.91
C GLU A 319 7.46 -12.08 58.27
N ARG A 320 8.27 -13.06 58.70
CA ARG A 320 8.92 -13.09 60.02
C ARG A 320 10.43 -13.31 59.96
N THR A 321 11.03 -13.43 58.79
CA THR A 321 12.43 -13.83 58.63
C THR A 321 13.14 -12.96 57.62
N VAL A 322 14.32 -12.48 58.00
CA VAL A 322 15.24 -11.73 57.13
C VAL A 322 16.60 -12.39 57.15
N ARG A 323 17.32 -12.38 56.02
CA ARG A 323 18.64 -12.98 55.87
C ARG A 323 19.71 -11.93 55.61
N ILE A 324 20.84 -12.03 56.29
CA ILE A 324 22.05 -11.25 55.98
C ILE A 324 22.89 -12.09 55.02
N GLU A 325 23.25 -11.50 53.88
CA GLU A 325 24.25 -12.03 52.96
C GLU A 325 25.62 -11.44 53.34
N PHE A 326 26.64 -12.29 53.48
CA PHE A 326 28.02 -11.92 53.78
C PHE A 326 28.82 -11.65 52.50
#